data_AF-A0A0M4G806-F1
#
_entry.id   AF-A0A0M4G806-F1
#
_cell.length_a   1.000
_cell.length_b   1.000
_cell.length_c   1.000
_cell.angle_alpha   90.00
_cell.angle_beta   90.00
_cell.angle_gamma   90.00
#
_symmetry.space_group_name_H-M   'P 1'
#
loop_
_entity.id
_entity.type
_entity.pdbx_description
1 polymer ?
#
loop_
_entity_poly.entity_id
_entity_poly.type
_entity_poly.pdbx_seq_one_letter_code
_entity_poly.pdbx_strand_id
1 'polypeptide(L)'
;MAETQTLTDFLSKAEDAKGQATLFLNESEIPQEGTPLGDEDSTAGDSLHIKVDLVLDTGSEKHTFTKEYRDDLMYEEDMKLITELREKMSFVNGNPKE
;
A
#
# COMPACT_ATOMS: atom_id res chain seq x y z
N MET A 1 7.45 20.64 -7.14
CA MET A 1 8.41 20.01 -6.22
C MET A 1 7.81 18.65 -5.94
N ALA A 2 8.41 17.59 -6.50
CA ALA A 2 7.87 16.24 -6.37
C ALA A 2 8.35 15.69 -5.03
N GLU A 3 7.53 15.83 -4.00
CA GLU A 3 7.77 15.13 -2.74
C GLU A 3 7.63 13.64 -3.02
N THR A 4 8.78 12.95 -3.07
CA THR A 4 8.85 11.50 -2.96
C THR A 4 8.30 11.14 -1.59
N GLN A 5 6.98 11.02 -1.48
CA GLN A 5 6.28 10.54 -0.29
C GLN A 5 6.74 9.10 -0.08
N THR A 6 7.74 8.91 0.77
CA THR A 6 8.16 7.58 1.22
C THR A 6 7.16 7.07 2.25
N LEU A 7 7.11 5.75 2.45
CA LEU A 7 6.26 5.17 3.50
C LEU A 7 6.56 5.82 4.87
N THR A 8 7.83 6.10 5.17
CA THR A 8 8.24 6.75 6.43
C THR A 8 7.64 8.15 6.62
N ASP A 9 7.53 8.95 5.56
CA ASP A 9 6.87 10.26 5.63
C ASP A 9 5.37 10.08 5.93
N PHE A 10 4.73 9.16 5.22
CA PHE A 10 3.32 8.82 5.44
C PHE A 10 3.06 8.34 6.88
N LEU A 11 3.90 7.44 7.41
CA LEU A 11 3.83 6.97 8.79
C LEU A 11 3.98 8.14 9.77
N SER A 12 4.92 9.06 9.52
CA SER A 12 5.14 10.23 10.38
C SER A 12 3.90 11.14 10.43
N LYS A 13 3.22 11.35 9.29
CA LYS A 13 1.94 12.08 9.23
C LYS A 13 0.84 11.36 10.01
N ALA A 14 0.78 10.04 9.88
CA ALA A 14 -0.21 9.22 10.54
C ALA A 14 -0.01 9.19 12.07
N GLU A 15 1.24 9.19 12.54
CA GLU A 15 1.56 9.32 13.97
C GLU A 15 1.27 10.74 14.50
N ASP A 16 1.55 11.80 13.72
CA ASP A 16 1.23 13.19 14.09
C ASP A 16 -0.28 13.43 14.28
N ALA A 17 -1.11 12.74 13.48
CA ALA A 17 -2.56 12.80 13.60
C ALA A 17 -3.13 12.21 14.90
N LYS A 18 -2.30 11.61 15.78
CA LYS A 18 -2.64 11.14 17.14
C LYS A 18 -3.95 10.34 17.23
N GLY A 19 -4.20 9.45 16.27
CA GLY A 19 -5.37 8.57 16.25
C GLY A 19 -6.70 9.24 15.89
N GLN A 20 -6.69 10.52 15.50
CA GLN A 20 -7.85 11.16 14.87
C GLN A 20 -7.94 10.89 13.37
N ALA A 21 -6.93 10.21 12.81
CA ALA A 21 -6.94 9.80 11.42
C ALA A 21 -7.44 8.36 11.23
N THR A 22 -8.06 8.13 10.08
CA THR A 22 -8.41 6.80 9.59
C THR A 22 -7.45 6.40 8.49
N LEU A 23 -6.78 5.26 8.67
CA LEU A 23 -5.92 4.64 7.68
C LEU A 23 -6.76 3.68 6.83
N PHE A 24 -6.80 3.94 5.53
CA PHE A 24 -7.34 3.06 4.52
C PHE A 24 -6.18 2.37 3.81
N LEU A 25 -6.31 1.07 3.59
CA LEU A 25 -5.32 0.28 2.89
C LEU A 25 -6.00 -0.53 1.81
N ASN A 26 -5.45 -0.49 0.61
CA ASN A 26 -5.93 -1.21 -0.54
C ASN A 26 -4.76 -1.90 -1.23
N GLU A 27 -4.79 -3.23 -1.19
CA GLU A 27 -3.83 -4.08 -1.88
C GLU A 27 -4.47 -4.59 -3.16
N SER A 28 -3.79 -4.40 -4.28
CA SER A 28 -4.21 -4.88 -5.59
C SER A 28 -3.05 -5.56 -6.28
N GLU A 29 -3.21 -6.84 -6.59
CA GLU A 29 -2.27 -7.54 -7.46
C GLU A 29 -2.37 -6.98 -8.87
N ILE A 30 -1.24 -6.57 -9.44
CA ILE A 30 -1.17 -6.12 -10.83
C ILE A 30 -0.86 -7.34 -11.69
N PRO A 31 -1.82 -7.81 -12.51
CA PRO A 31 -1.51 -8.86 -13.48
C PRO A 31 -0.45 -8.31 -14.45
N GLN A 32 0.63 -9.05 -14.65
CA GLN A 32 1.61 -8.70 -15.68
C GLN A 32 0.92 -8.78 -17.05
N GLU A 33 0.81 -7.65 -17.77
CA GLU A 33 0.26 -7.62 -19.13
C GLU A 33 1.14 -8.50 -20.03
N GLY A 34 0.70 -9.73 -20.29
CA GLY A 34 1.47 -10.66 -21.12
C GLY A 34 1.18 -12.15 -20.97
N THR A 35 0.18 -12.58 -20.19
CA THR A 35 -0.20 -14.00 -20.15
C THR A 35 -1.34 -14.26 -21.15
N PRO A 36 -1.04 -14.69 -22.39
CA PRO A 36 -2.08 -15.32 -23.19
C PRO A 36 -2.54 -16.57 -22.43
N LEU A 37 -3.85 -16.70 -22.23
CA LEU A 37 -4.55 -17.90 -21.72
C LEU A 37 -4.43 -19.06 -22.73
N GLY A 38 -3.20 -19.40 -23.14
CA GLY A 38 -2.87 -20.42 -24.13
C GLY A 38 -1.92 -21.42 -23.50
N ASP A 39 -2.47 -22.60 -23.24
CA ASP A 39 -1.83 -23.89 -22.94
C ASP A 39 -0.41 -24.00 -23.55
N GLU A 40 0.65 -23.76 -22.77
CA GLU A 40 1.97 -24.38 -22.96
C GLU A 40 2.92 -23.99 -21.81
N ASP A 41 3.58 -25.02 -21.29
CA ASP A 41 4.71 -25.02 -20.36
C ASP A 41 5.53 -23.71 -20.36
N SER A 42 5.41 -22.90 -19.31
CA SER A 42 6.33 -21.79 -19.06
C SER A 42 6.50 -21.57 -17.57
N THR A 43 7.39 -22.39 -17.02
CA THR A 43 8.08 -22.16 -15.76
C THR A 43 8.92 -20.89 -15.89
N ALA A 44 8.39 -19.71 -15.51
CA ALA A 44 9.17 -18.47 -15.51
C ALA A 44 8.69 -17.52 -14.40
N GLY A 45 9.26 -17.70 -13.20
CA GLY A 45 9.38 -16.69 -12.14
C GLY A 45 8.14 -15.86 -11.85
N ASP A 46 7.27 -16.40 -10.98
CA ASP A 46 6.18 -15.68 -10.31
C ASP A 46 6.76 -14.43 -9.62
N SER A 47 6.80 -13.31 -10.35
CA SER A 47 7.34 -12.06 -9.87
C SER A 47 6.15 -11.28 -9.34
N LEU A 48 5.88 -11.51 -8.05
CA LEU A 48 4.85 -10.87 -7.26
C LEU A 48 4.85 -9.35 -7.53
N HIS A 49 3.83 -8.87 -8.25
CA HIS A 49 3.65 -7.45 -8.55
C HIS A 49 2.42 -6.95 -7.81
N ILE A 50 2.64 -6.42 -6.61
CA ILE A 50 1.57 -5.92 -5.75
C ILE A 50 1.61 -4.41 -5.75
N LYS A 51 0.45 -3.78 -5.93
CA LYS A 51 0.25 -2.36 -5.66
C LYS A 51 -0.43 -2.20 -4.32
N VAL A 52 0.20 -1.44 -3.44
CA VAL A 52 -0.39 -1.01 -2.17
C VAL A 52 -0.73 0.46 -2.28
N ASP A 53 -1.98 0.78 -1.98
CA ASP A 53 -2.48 2.13 -1.85
C ASP A 53 -2.90 2.36 -0.40
N LEU A 54 -2.35 3.40 0.22
CA LEU A 54 -2.63 3.83 1.58
C LEU A 54 -3.26 5.22 1.51
N VAL A 55 -4.36 5.41 2.21
CA VAL A 55 -4.98 6.73 2.36
C VAL A 55 -5.13 7.03 3.84
N LEU A 56 -4.52 8.12 4.29
CA LEU A 56 -4.70 8.67 5.63
C LEU A 56 -5.71 9.82 5.55
N ASP A 57 -6.88 9.63 6.12
CA ASP A 57 -7.89 10.68 6.27
C ASP A 57 -7.80 11.26 7.69
N THR A 58 -7.38 12.51 7.83
CA THR A 58 -7.32 13.22 9.12
C THR A 58 -8.61 14.01 9.42
N GLY A 59 -9.64 13.87 8.58
CA GLY A 59 -10.84 14.71 8.55
C GLY A 59 -10.63 16.12 7.99
N SER A 60 -9.43 16.70 8.12
CA SER A 60 -9.08 18.01 7.54
C SER A 60 -8.33 17.87 6.21
N GLU A 61 -7.47 16.86 6.10
CA GLU A 61 -6.62 16.61 4.94
C GLU A 61 -6.57 15.11 4.66
N LYS A 62 -6.39 14.76 3.38
CA LYS A 62 -6.20 13.39 2.93
C LYS A 62 -4.80 13.25 2.36
N HIS A 63 -4.02 12.35 2.94
CA HIS A 63 -2.71 11.97 2.41
C HIS A 63 -2.81 10.61 1.74
N THR A 64 -2.36 10.50 0.51
CA THR A 64 -2.37 9.25 -0.25
C THR A 64 -0.93 8.81 -0.49
N PHE A 65 -0.63 7.55 -0.26
CA PHE A 65 0.65 6.93 -0.57
C PHE A 65 0.39 5.69 -1.41
N THR A 66 1.00 5.63 -2.58
CA THR A 66 0.88 4.48 -3.48
C THR A 66 2.26 3.94 -3.77
N LYS A 67 2.46 2.64 -3.58
CA LYS A 67 3.72 1.97 -3.89
C LYS A 67 3.48 0.63 -4.57
N GLU A 68 4.25 0.39 -5.63
CA GLU A 68 4.28 -0.88 -6.34
C GLU A 68 5.49 -1.69 -5.87
N TYR A 69 5.23 -2.89 -5.41
CA TYR A 69 6.20 -3.87 -4.96
C TYR A 69 6.37 -4.92 -6.03
N ARG A 70 7.61 -5.12 -6.46
CA ARG A 70 8.02 -6.20 -7.36
C ARG A 70 8.93 -7.21 -6.67
N ASP A 71 9.14 -7.00 -5.38
CA ASP A 71 10.07 -7.72 -4.53
C ASP A 71 9.35 -8.01 -3.21
N ASP A 72 9.29 -9.30 -2.88
CA ASP A 72 8.58 -9.80 -1.70
C ASP A 72 9.19 -9.28 -0.40
N LEU A 73 10.52 -9.19 -0.33
CA LEU A 73 11.22 -8.69 0.86
C LEU A 73 10.86 -7.23 1.14
N MET A 74 10.89 -6.37 0.12
CA MET A 74 10.48 -4.97 0.27
C MET A 74 9.03 -4.84 0.71
N TYR A 75 8.15 -5.70 0.20
CA TYR A 75 6.75 -5.72 0.56
C TYR A 75 6.56 -6.13 2.02
N GLU A 76 7.19 -7.22 2.46
CA GLU A 76 7.11 -7.71 3.84
C GLU A 76 7.64 -6.68 4.85
N GLU A 77 8.75 -6.00 4.55
CA GLU A 77 9.32 -4.96 5.42
C GLU A 77 8.37 -3.77 5.59
N ASP A 78 7.81 -3.27 4.49
CA ASP A 78 6.87 -2.16 4.53
C ASP A 78 5.52 -2.55 5.17
N MET A 79 5.02 -3.77 4.89
CA MET A 79 3.80 -4.31 5.49
C MET A 79 3.90 -4.45 7.01
N LYS A 80 5.08 -4.77 7.55
CA LYS A 80 5.31 -4.75 9.00
C LYS A 80 5.08 -3.36 9.58
N LEU A 81 5.65 -2.33 8.98
CA LEU A 81 5.49 -0.95 9.45
C LEU A 81 4.03 -0.49 9.36
N ILE A 82 3.36 -0.80 8.26
CA ILE A 82 1.94 -0.50 8.06
C ILE A 82 1.08 -1.25 9.09
N THR A 83 1.43 -2.50 9.40
CA THR A 83 0.77 -3.30 10.44
C THR A 83 0.94 -2.67 11.81
N GLU A 84 2.14 -2.22 12.18
CA GLU A 84 2.33 -1.51 13.45
C GLU A 84 1.52 -0.21 13.51
N LEU A 85 1.42 0.50 12.38
CA LEU A 85 0.62 1.71 12.29
C LEU A 85 -0.88 1.42 12.50
N ARG A 86 -1.39 0.34 11.88
CA ARG A 86 -2.80 -0.07 11.99
C ARG A 86 -3.20 -0.42 13.42
N GLU A 87 -2.26 -0.84 14.26
CA GLU A 87 -2.52 -1.13 15.67
C GLU A 87 -2.62 0.14 16.53
N LYS A 88 -2.07 1.26 16.05
CA LYS A 88 -2.06 2.56 16.74
C LYS A 88 -3.25 3.46 16.38
N MET A 89 -3.98 3.17 15.30
CA MET A 89 -5.06 4.05 14.79
C MET A 89 -6.23 3.27 14.18
N SER A 90 -7.28 4.00 13.80
CA SER A 90 -8.43 3.41 13.11
C SER A 90 -8.03 2.93 11.73
N PHE A 91 -8.16 1.64 11.47
CA PHE A 91 -7.83 1.01 10.19
C PHE A 91 -9.08 0.51 9.46
N VAL A 92 -9.14 0.75 8.16
CA VAL A 92 -10.17 0.25 7.27
C VAL A 92 -9.50 -0.43 6.07
N ASN A 93 -9.87 -1.69 5.84
CA ASN A 93 -9.46 -2.38 4.62
C ASN A 93 -10.36 -1.95 3.45
N GLY A 94 -9.76 -1.43 2.37
CA GLY A 94 -10.42 -0.91 1.18
C GLY A 94 -10.38 0.61 1.05
N ASN A 95 -10.89 1.12 -0.06
CA ASN A 95 -10.91 2.56 -0.33
C ASN A 95 -11.91 3.29 0.59
N PRO A 96 -11.65 4.55 0.96
CA PRO A 96 -12.68 5.40 1.54
C PRO A 96 -13.81 5.52 0.50
N LYS A 97 -14.92 4.81 0.73
CA LYS A 97 -16.09 4.85 -0.16
C LYS A 97 -16.52 6.30 -0.38
N GLU A 98 -16.60 6.70 -1.65
CA GLU A 98 -17.30 7.91 -2.11
C GLU A 98 -18.74 7.98 -1.58
#